data_AF-A0A1F9VNR9-F1
#
_entry.id   AF-A0A1F9VNR9-F1
#
_cell.length_a   1.000
_cell.length_b   1.000
_cell.length_c   1.000
_cell.angle_alpha   90.00
_cell.angle_beta   90.00
_cell.angle_gamma   90.00
#
_symmetry.space_group_name_H-M   'P 1'
#
loop_
_entity.id
_entity.type
_entity.pdbx_description
1 polymer ?
#
loop_
_entity_poly.entity_id
_entity_poly.type
_entity_poly.pdbx_seq_one_letter_code
_entity_poly.pdbx_strand_id
1 'polypeptide(L)' 'MACPHVTGLAALAIARYGVRGTDAVREALRPAAAKLPKLTSDQQGNGLIDAYKLVTGSSL' A
#
# COMPACT_ATOMS: atom_id res chain seq x y z
N MET A 1 15.43 -2.40 -4.06
CA MET A 1 14.65 -3.45 -3.35
C MET A 1 13.26 -3.00 -2.87
N ALA A 2 12.78 -1.78 -3.16
CA ALA A 2 11.43 -1.33 -2.74
C ALA A 2 10.29 -1.98 -3.53
N CYS A 3 10.45 -2.14 -4.86
CA CYS A 3 9.43 -2.77 -5.70
C CYS A 3 8.99 -4.17 -5.23
N PRO A 4 9.89 -5.15 -4.96
CA PRO A 4 9.46 -6.47 -4.50
C PRO A 4 8.74 -6.43 -3.15
N HIS A 5 9.05 -5.48 -2.27
CA HIS A 5 8.32 -5.28 -1.02
C HIS A 5 6.87 -4.83 -1.28
N VAL A 6 6.68 -3.84 -2.16
CA VAL A 6 5.33 -3.38 -2.54
C VAL A 6 4.55 -4.47 -3.27
N THR A 7 5.20 -5.32 -4.07
CA THR A 7 4.56 -6.48 -4.70
C THR A 7 4.03 -7.47 -3.65
N GLY A 8 4.79 -7.75 -2.59
CA GLY A 8 4.31 -8.59 -1.48
C GLY A 8 3.09 -7.99 -0.79
N LEU A 9 3.07 -6.67 -0.57
CA LEU A 9 1.92 -5.97 0.01
C LEU A 9 0.70 -5.99 -0.90
N ALA A 10 0.90 -5.86 -2.22
CA ALA A 10 -0.18 -6.01 -3.20
C ALA A 10 -0.79 -7.41 -3.14
N ALA A 11 0.03 -8.47 -3.02
CA ALA A 11 -0.45 -9.83 -2.85
C ALA A 11 -1.29 -9.99 -1.57
N LEU A 12 -0.86 -9.39 -0.45
CA LEU A 12 -1.64 -9.40 0.80
C LEU A 12 -2.97 -8.64 0.66
N ALA A 13 -2.97 -7.48 -0.01
CA ALA A 13 -4.20 -6.72 -0.26
C ALA A 13 -5.20 -7.52 -1.10
N ILE A 14 -4.72 -8.20 -2.16
CA ILE A 14 -5.55 -9.08 -3.00
C ILE A 14 -6.12 -10.23 -2.16
N ALA A 15 -5.29 -10.91 -1.38
CA ALA A 15 -5.72 -12.05 -0.57
C ALA A 15 -6.75 -11.65 0.49
N ARG A 16 -6.59 -10.47 1.11
CA ARG A 16 -7.48 -10.00 2.18
C ARG A 16 -8.79 -9.42 1.68
N TYR A 17 -8.71 -8.55 0.68
CA TYR A 17 -9.86 -7.75 0.24
C TYR A 17 -10.52 -8.29 -1.03
N GLY A 18 -9.93 -9.30 -1.68
CA GLY A 18 -10.43 -9.86 -2.93
C GLY A 18 -10.39 -8.89 -4.12
N VAL A 19 -9.66 -7.78 -4.00
CA VAL A 19 -9.56 -6.75 -5.05
C VAL A 19 -8.92 -7.30 -6.30
N ARG A 20 -9.42 -6.87 -7.46
CA ARG A 20 -8.96 -7.31 -8.78
C ARG A 20 -8.69 -6.12 -9.69
N GLY A 21 -7.68 -6.24 -10.54
CA GLY A 21 -7.25 -5.17 -11.43
C GLY A 21 -6.28 -4.20 -10.75
N THR A 22 -5.43 -3.58 -11.57
CA THR A 22 -4.32 -2.75 -11.09
C THR A 22 -4.79 -1.52 -10.31
N ASP A 23 -5.90 -0.90 -10.73
CA ASP A 23 -6.39 0.31 -10.09
C ASP A 23 -7.00 0.02 -8.73
N ALA A 24 -7.80 -1.05 -8.60
CA ALA A 24 -8.36 -1.46 -7.32
C ALA A 24 -7.26 -1.84 -6.31
N VAL A 25 -6.19 -2.47 -6.76
CA VAL A 25 -5.01 -2.76 -5.91
C VAL A 25 -4.33 -1.47 -5.47
N ARG A 26 -4.19 -0.47 -6.34
CA ARG A 26 -3.59 0.82 -5.98
C ARG A 26 -4.44 1.59 -4.97
N GLU A 27 -5.75 1.60 -5.15
CA GLU A 27 -6.69 2.22 -4.21
C GLU A 27 -6.72 1.48 -2.86
N ALA A 28 -6.55 0.16 -2.86
CA ALA A 28 -6.41 -0.63 -1.62
C ALA A 28 -5.14 -0.27 -0.82
N LEU A 29 -4.03 0.01 -1.51
CA LEU A 29 -2.74 0.28 -0.87
C LEU A 29 -2.62 1.73 -0.37
N ARG A 30 -3.28 2.70 -1.02
CA ARG A 30 -3.12 4.14 -0.72
C ARG A 30 -3.47 4.52 0.73
N PRO A 31 -4.57 4.06 1.35
CA PRO A 31 -4.93 4.42 2.73
C PRO A 31 -3.94 3.90 3.77
N ALA A 32 -3.21 2.82 3.45
CA ALA A 32 -2.19 2.25 4.32
C ALA A 32 -0.84 3.00 4.24
N ALA A 33 -0.67 3.93 3.30
CA ALA A 33 0.56 4.70 3.17
C ALA A 33 0.67 5.80 4.24
N ALA A 34 1.87 5.97 4.80
CA ALA A 34 2.23 7.00 5.75
C ALA A 34 3.44 7.80 5.27
N LYS A 35 3.40 9.12 5.43
CA LYS A 35 4.50 10.00 5.05
C LYS A 35 5.66 9.85 6.02
N LEU A 36 6.87 9.77 5.49
CA LEU A 36 8.09 9.76 6.27
C LEU A 36 8.63 11.19 6.44
N PRO A 37 9.16 11.55 7.61
CA PRO A 37 9.75 12.86 7.81
C PRO A 37 10.99 13.03 6.93
N LYS A 38 11.28 14.27 6.55
CA LYS A 38 12.48 14.66 5.77
C LYS A 38 12.55 14.10 4.33
N LEU A 39 11.44 13.62 3.76
CA LEU A 39 11.32 13.29 2.34
C LEU A 39 10.36 14.24 1.64
N THR A 40 10.65 14.60 0.39
CA THR A 40 9.74 15.41 -0.44
C THR A 40 8.59 14.55 -0.98
N SER A 41 7.57 15.19 -1.56
CA SER A 41 6.49 14.47 -2.26
C SER A 41 7.00 13.59 -3.40
N ASP A 42 7.97 14.08 -4.15
CA ASP A 42 8.49 13.42 -5.35
C ASP A 42 9.32 12.18 -5.01
N GLN A 43 9.95 12.18 -3.82
CA GLN A 43 10.75 11.05 -3.33
C GLN A 43 9.89 9.90 -2.80
N GLN A 44 8.70 10.18 -2.26
CA GLN A 44 7.92 9.19 -1.50
C GLN A 44 6.51 8.92 -2.05
N GLY A 45 6.02 9.70 -3.02
CA GLY A 45 4.65 9.57 -3.52
C GLY A 45 3.64 9.67 -2.38
N ASN A 46 2.79 8.66 -2.18
CA ASN A 46 1.83 8.62 -1.07
C ASN A 46 2.46 8.26 0.30
N GLY A 47 3.74 7.87 0.32
CA GLY A 47 4.46 7.47 1.53
C GLY A 47 4.80 5.97 1.55
N LEU A 48 5.31 5.51 2.69
CA LEU A 48 5.61 4.10 2.93
C LEU A 48 4.33 3.37 3.33
N ILE A 49 4.05 2.25 2.67
CA ILE A 49 2.87 1.42 2.99
C ILE A 49 3.14 0.68 4.30
N ASP A 50 2.27 0.89 5.28
CA ASP A 50 2.23 0.16 6.54
C ASP A 50 1.51 -1.18 6.32
N ALA A 51 2.27 -2.27 6.40
CA ALA A 51 1.75 -3.63 6.22
C ALA A 51 0.70 -4.01 7.28
N TYR A 52 0.90 -3.60 8.54
CA TYR A 52 -0.02 -3.90 9.62
C TYR A 52 -1.35 -3.18 9.40
N LYS A 53 -1.29 -1.89 9.06
CA LYS A 53 -2.49 -1.10 8.72
C LYS A 53 -3.22 -1.68 7.52
N LEU A 54 -2.49 -2.15 6.50
CA LEU A 54 -3.05 -2.80 5.31
C LEU A 54 -3.80 -4.10 5.64
N VAL A 55 -3.31 -4.91 6.59
CA VAL A 55 -3.92 -6.21 6.94
C VAL A 55 -4.82 -6.19 8.17
N THR A 56 -4.94 -5.06 8.87
CA THR A 56 -5.90 -4.87 9.97
C THR A 56 -6.96 -3.79 9.71
N GLY A 57 -6.77 -2.87 8.75
CA GLY A 57 -7.75 -1.83 8.42
C GLY A 57 -9.12 -2.38 8.01
N SER A 58 -10.18 -1.59 8.23
CA SER A 58 -11.56 -1.91 7.81
C SER A 58 -11.62 -2.22 6.31
N SER A 59 -12.62 -3.01 5.88
CA SER A 59 -12.90 -3.28 4.46
C SER A 59 -13.06 -1.97 3.67
N LEU A 60 -12.49 -1.95 2.47
CA LEU A 60 -12.51 -0.84 1.50
C LEU A 60 -13.94 -0.47 1.07
#